data_AF-A0A7X8PV76-F1
#
_entry.id   AF-A0A7X8PV76-F1
#
_cell.length_a   1.000
_cell.length_b   1.000
_cell.length_c   1.000
_cell.angle_alpha   90.00
_cell.angle_beta   90.00
_cell.angle_gamma   90.00
#
_symmetry.space_group_name_H-M   'P 1'
#
loop_
_entity.id
_entity.type
_entity.pdbx_description
1 polymer ?
#
loop_
_entity_poly.entity_id
_entity_poly.type
_entity_poly.pdbx_seq_one_letter_code
_entity_poly.pdbx_strand_id
1 'polypeptide(L)' 'YEDNFDGWDGTYQGNPLPNTDYWFLIKIKPINKQLTGHFTLKR' A
#
# COMPACT_ATOMS: atom_id res chain seq x y z
N TYR A 1 21.42 -3.15 9.50
CA TYR A 1 20.06 -2.93 10.01
C TYR A 1 19.15 -3.41 8.91
N GLU A 2 18.62 -4.62 9.03
CA GLU A 2 17.59 -5.09 8.11
C GLU A 2 16.33 -4.30 8.43
N ASP A 3 15.94 -3.41 7.52
CA ASP A 3 14.68 -2.69 7.58
C ASP A 3 13.60 -3.71 7.20
N ASN A 4 13.14 -4.46 8.20
CA ASN A 4 12.09 -5.48 8.08
C ASN A 4 10.75 -4.76 7.97
N PHE A 5 10.57 -4.00 6.89
CA PHE A 5 9.30 -3.40 6.55
C PHE A 5 8.48 -4.46 5.82
N ASP A 6 7.93 -5.39 6.60
CA ASP A 6 6.79 -6.19 6.18
C ASP A 6 5.73 -5.17 5.76
N GLY A 7 5.42 -5.13 4.47
CA GLY A 7 4.54 -4.11 3.91
C GLY A 7 3.13 -4.14 4.52
N TRP A 8 2.15 -3.69 3.77
CA TRP A 8 0.79 -3.72 4.28
C TRP A 8 0.28 -5.17 4.46
N ASP A 9 -0.20 -5.50 5.65
CA ASP A 9 -0.66 -6.84 6.06
C ASP A 9 -2.08 -7.21 5.58
N GLY A 10 -2.72 -6.33 4.80
CA GLY A 10 -4.09 -6.53 4.31
C GLY A 10 -5.18 -6.11 5.29
N THR A 11 -4.86 -5.41 6.39
CA THR A 11 -5.83 -4.92 7.37
C THR A 11 -6.05 -3.41 7.27
N TYR A 12 -7.31 -2.96 7.36
CA TYR A 12 -7.64 -1.53 7.43
C TYR A 12 -8.44 -1.26 8.69
N GLN A 13 -7.93 -0.37 9.54
CA GLN A 13 -8.53 -0.04 10.84
C GLN A 13 -8.82 -1.28 11.70
N GLY A 14 -7.90 -2.25 11.69
CA GLY A 14 -8.03 -3.51 12.45
C GLY A 14 -8.98 -4.54 11.81
N ASN A 15 -9.59 -4.23 10.66
CA ASN A 15 -10.48 -5.14 9.96
C ASN A 15 -9.80 -5.72 8.71
N PRO A 16 -9.91 -7.04 8.49
CA PRO A 16 -9.32 -7.69 7.32
C PRO A 16 -10.05 -7.25 6.03
N LEU A 17 -9.31 -6.73 5.06
CA LEU A 17 -9.89 -6.27 3.80
C LEU A 17 -10.12 -7.42 2.80
N PRO A 18 -11.09 -7.30 1.86
CA PRO A 18 -11.38 -8.33 0.86
C PRO A 18 -10.17 -8.69 -0.03
N ASN A 19 -10.11 -9.92 -0.53
CA ASN A 19 -9.12 -10.34 -1.53
C ASN A 19 -9.54 -9.79 -2.91
N THR A 20 -9.04 -8.59 -3.25
CA THR A 20 -9.37 -7.83 -4.46
C THR A 20 -8.18 -6.93 -4.85
N ASP A 21 -8.32 -6.17 -5.94
CA ASP A 21 -7.37 -5.14 -6.37
C ASP A 21 -7.50 -3.84 -5.56
N TYR A 22 -6.36 -3.33 -5.12
CA TYR A 22 -6.22 -2.08 -4.37
C TYR A 22 -5.32 -1.12 -5.12
N TRP A 23 -5.66 0.17 -5.05
CA TRP A 23 -4.92 1.26 -5.69
C TRP A 23 -4.23 2.13 -4.64
N PHE A 24 -3.03 2.61 -4.95
CA PHE A 24 -2.32 3.57 -4.11
C PHE A 24 -1.92 4.82 -4.89
N LEU A 25 -1.79 5.93 -4.17
CA LEU A 25 -1.31 7.23 -4.65
C LEU A 25 -0.29 7.79 -3.67
N ILE A 26 0.96 7.93 -4.10
CA ILE A 26 2.02 8.58 -3.33
C ILE A 26 2.23 9.99 -3.89
N LYS A 27 2.07 10.99 -3.02
CA LYS A 27 2.33 12.40 -3.36
C LYS A 27 3.66 12.85 -2.78
N ILE A 28 4.65 13.04 -3.65
CA ILE A 28 5.99 13.52 -3.28
C ILE A 28 5.99 15.05 -3.36
N LYS A 29 5.66 15.69 -2.23
CA LYS A 29 5.55 17.16 -2.13
C LYS A 29 6.81 17.93 -2.60
N PRO A 30 8.05 17.50 -2.28
CA PRO A 30 9.25 18.28 -2.63
C PRO A 30 9.47 18.46 -4.14
N ILE A 31 9.07 17.49 -4.96
CA ILE A 31 9.25 17.51 -6.43
C ILE A 31 7.91 17.58 -7.17
N ASN A 32 6.82 17.86 -6.45
CA ASN A 32 5.45 17.86 -6.94
C ASN A 32 5.10 16.65 -7.82
N LYS A 33 5.63 15.47 -7.47
CA LYS A 33 5.46 14.24 -8.24
C LYS A 33 4.40 13.36 -7.61
N GLN A 34 3.64 12.68 -8.47
CA GLN A 34 2.68 11.68 -8.05
C GLN A 34 3.10 10.32 -8.62
N LEU A 35 3.00 9.28 -7.79
CA LEU A 35 3.18 7.90 -8.20
C LEU A 35 1.89 7.16 -7.88
N THR A 36 1.36 6.45 -8.87
CA THR A 36 0.15 5.64 -8.73
C THR A 36 0.47 4.20 -9.11
N GLY A 37 -0.20 3.25 -8.48
CA GLY A 37 -0.13 1.85 -8.85
C GLY A 37 -1.28 1.08 -8.25
N HIS A 38 -1.34 -0.21 -8.56
CA HIS A 38 -2.27 -1.14 -7.95
C HIS A 38 -1.57 -2.45 -7.62
N PHE A 39 -2.15 -3.18 -6.67
CA PHE A 39 -1.75 -4.54 -6.33
C PHE A 39 -2.98 -5.36 -5.97
N THR A 40 -2.93 -6.65 -6.23
CA THR A 40 -3.98 -7.59 -5.83
C THR A 40 -3.63 -8.16 -4.46
N LEU A 41 -4.53 -8.00 -3.48
CA LEU A 41 -4.35 -8.59 -2.16
C LEU A 41 -4.73 -10.07 -2.20
N LYS A 42 -3.75 -10.96 -2.42
CA LYS A 42 -3.95 -12.42 -2.31
C LYS A 42 -3.67 -12.89 -0.88
N ARG A 43 -4.45 -13.87 -0.42
CA ARG A 43 -4.25 -14.58 0.86
C ARG A 43 -3.86 -16.02 0.60
#